data_AF-A0A7C7UGR9-F1
#
_entry.id   AF-A0A7C7UGR9-F1
#
_cell.length_a   1.000
_cell.length_b   1.000
_cell.length_c   1.000
_cell.angle_alpha   90.00
_cell.angle_beta   90.00
_cell.angle_gamma   90.00
#
_symmetry.space_group_name_H-M   'P 1'
#
loop_
_entity.id
_entity.type
_entity.pdbx_description
1 polymer ?
#
loop_
_entity_poly.entity_id
_entity_poly.type
_entity_poly.pdbx_seq_one_letter_code
_entity_poly.pdbx_strand_id
1 'polypeptide(L)'
;MYTRRLVYLFLAGLGAAVMPMPAYSESETLPMPPRFTQNALPATVLLAYPLGMIDHQAAFSHHGSAHRRLTMPNGNEGWVFNIGDKEWHRTYTLVFKQDGTVGDVLYHDHSRYSETGLSALLLQSKGRIVDGPRTAPGPD
;
A
#
# COMPACT_ATOMS: atom_id res chain seq x y z
N MET A 1 81.83 -17.09 -14.60
CA MET A 1 81.66 -17.97 -13.43
C MET A 1 80.25 -17.81 -12.89
N TYR A 2 79.62 -18.93 -12.52
CA TYR A 2 78.20 -19.11 -12.21
C TYR A 2 77.78 -18.48 -10.87
N THR A 3 76.62 -17.83 -10.88
CA THR A 3 75.48 -17.92 -9.93
C THR A 3 75.66 -17.61 -8.44
N ARG A 4 74.84 -16.65 -7.97
CA ARG A 4 74.01 -16.84 -6.77
C ARG A 4 72.74 -15.98 -6.84
N ARG A 5 71.58 -16.65 -6.86
CA ARG A 5 70.25 -16.06 -6.71
C ARG A 5 70.05 -15.60 -5.26
N LEU A 6 69.38 -14.48 -5.05
CA LEU A 6 68.44 -14.34 -3.95
C LEU A 6 67.28 -13.42 -4.37
N VAL A 7 66.06 -13.96 -4.19
CA VAL A 7 64.76 -13.33 -4.44
C VAL A 7 64.39 -12.52 -3.21
N TYR A 8 63.90 -11.29 -3.41
CA TYR A 8 62.97 -10.65 -2.46
C TYR A 8 61.77 -10.10 -3.25
N LEU A 9 60.61 -10.65 -2.90
CA LEU A 9 59.28 -10.27 -3.38
C LEU A 9 58.97 -8.82 -3.00
N PHE A 10 58.68 -7.98 -3.98
CA PHE A 10 57.99 -6.71 -3.75
C PHE A 10 56.50 -6.99 -3.55
N LEU A 11 56.00 -6.83 -2.33
CA LEU A 11 54.57 -6.62 -2.09
C LEU A 11 54.21 -5.21 -2.58
N ALA A 12 53.58 -5.11 -3.74
CA ALA A 12 52.93 -3.88 -4.18
C ALA A 12 51.62 -3.71 -3.38
N GLY A 13 51.60 -2.73 -2.48
CA GLY A 13 50.39 -2.27 -1.80
C GLY A 13 49.48 -1.54 -2.79
N LEU A 14 48.33 -2.13 -3.08
CA LEU A 14 47.27 -1.57 -3.91
C LEU A 14 46.55 -0.47 -3.10
N GLY A 15 46.71 0.80 -3.48
CA GLY A 15 45.90 1.89 -2.94
C GLY A 15 44.46 1.75 -3.43
N ALA A 16 43.52 1.51 -2.52
CA ALA A 16 42.10 1.42 -2.84
C ALA A 16 41.57 2.79 -3.31
N ALA A 17 41.20 2.88 -4.58
CA ALA A 17 40.37 3.98 -5.08
C ALA A 17 38.97 3.83 -4.47
N VAL A 18 38.60 4.74 -3.56
CA VAL A 18 37.21 4.88 -3.11
C VAL A 18 36.44 5.46 -4.28
N MET A 19 35.77 4.60 -5.04
CA MET A 19 34.82 5.04 -6.05
C MET A 19 33.58 5.60 -5.33
N PRO A 20 33.07 6.79 -5.72
CA PRO A 20 31.78 7.25 -5.24
C PRO A 20 30.73 6.26 -5.74
N MET A 21 30.07 5.56 -4.81
CA MET A 21 28.88 4.78 -5.13
C MET A 21 27.83 5.74 -5.69
N PRO A 22 27.27 5.49 -6.89
CA PRO A 22 26.08 6.22 -7.28
C PRO A 22 25.01 5.94 -6.22
N ALA A 23 24.51 6.99 -5.59
CA ALA A 23 23.26 6.91 -4.85
C ALA A 23 22.22 6.47 -5.89
N TYR A 24 21.80 5.20 -5.81
CA TYR A 24 20.59 4.78 -6.48
C TYR A 24 19.48 5.65 -5.88
N SER A 25 19.03 6.67 -6.62
CA SER A 25 17.69 7.18 -6.42
C SER A 25 16.77 6.03 -6.77
N GLU A 26 16.44 5.24 -5.75
CA GLU A 26 15.26 4.39 -5.77
C GLU A 26 14.10 5.38 -5.96
N SER A 27 13.62 5.52 -7.19
CA SER A 27 12.33 6.15 -7.43
C SER A 27 11.35 5.40 -6.53
N GLU A 28 10.95 6.01 -5.42
CA GLU A 28 10.00 5.44 -4.47
C GLU A 28 8.77 5.02 -5.27
N THR A 29 8.68 3.74 -5.60
CA THR A 29 7.56 3.21 -6.36
C THR A 29 6.42 3.14 -5.37
N LEU A 30 5.54 4.14 -5.42
CA LEU A 30 4.31 4.13 -4.62
C LEU A 30 3.62 2.77 -4.78
N PRO A 31 3.21 2.12 -3.68
CA PRO A 31 2.60 0.81 -3.77
C PRO A 31 1.36 0.89 -4.66
N MET A 32 1.26 0.01 -5.65
CA MET A 32 0.10 -0.01 -6.53
C MET A 32 -1.13 -0.50 -5.76
N PRO A 33 -2.27 0.20 -5.79
CA PRO A 33 -3.47 -0.27 -5.11
C PRO A 33 -3.97 -1.56 -5.77
N PRO A 34 -4.53 -2.51 -5.01
CA PRO A 34 -5.13 -3.71 -5.61
C PRO A 34 -6.45 -3.36 -6.32
N ARG A 35 -6.86 -4.21 -7.26
CA ARG A 35 -8.11 -4.03 -8.03
C ARG A 35 -9.20 -5.00 -7.57
N PHE A 36 -10.42 -4.50 -7.43
CA PHE A 36 -11.60 -5.37 -7.26
C PHE A 36 -12.00 -5.98 -8.61
N THR A 37 -12.31 -7.27 -8.61
CA THR A 37 -12.85 -8.00 -9.77
C THR A 37 -14.12 -8.75 -9.37
N GLN A 38 -14.87 -9.24 -10.35
CA GLN A 38 -16.09 -10.01 -10.08
C GLN A 38 -15.84 -11.30 -9.28
N ASN A 39 -14.62 -11.86 -9.33
CA ASN A 39 -14.28 -13.13 -8.70
C ASN A 39 -13.36 -12.97 -7.48
N ALA A 40 -12.89 -11.76 -7.18
CA ALA A 40 -12.04 -11.51 -6.03
C ALA A 40 -12.83 -11.59 -4.73
N LEU A 41 -12.24 -12.20 -3.70
CA LEU A 41 -12.74 -12.12 -2.33
C LEU A 41 -12.51 -10.69 -1.81
N PRO A 42 -13.57 -9.92 -1.49
CA PRO A 42 -13.42 -8.50 -1.15
C PRO A 42 -12.52 -8.26 0.07
N ALA A 43 -12.62 -9.11 1.10
CA ALA A 43 -11.79 -9.00 2.30
C ALA A 43 -10.30 -9.12 2.00
N THR A 44 -9.91 -10.00 1.07
CA THR A 44 -8.50 -10.16 0.64
C THR A 44 -7.98 -8.90 -0.04
N VAL A 45 -8.79 -8.30 -0.93
CA VAL A 45 -8.43 -7.04 -1.61
C VAL A 45 -8.31 -5.89 -0.60
N LEU A 46 -9.24 -5.80 0.36
CA LEU A 46 -9.25 -4.76 1.39
C LEU A 46 -8.07 -4.87 2.37
N LEU A 47 -7.66 -6.08 2.75
CA LEU A 47 -6.50 -6.30 3.62
C LEU A 47 -5.18 -5.86 2.96
N ALA A 48 -5.08 -6.00 1.63
CA ALA A 48 -3.89 -5.63 0.86
C ALA A 48 -3.82 -4.13 0.51
N TYR A 49 -4.84 -3.34 0.84
CA TYR A 49 -4.91 -1.95 0.41
C TYR A 49 -3.89 -1.07 1.18
N PRO A 50 -3.00 -0.32 0.50
CA PRO A 50 -1.98 0.50 1.14
C PRO A 50 -2.55 1.83 1.68
N LEU A 51 -3.31 1.76 2.77
CA LEU A 51 -3.95 2.93 3.38
C LEU A 51 -2.91 3.99 3.80
N GLY A 52 -3.22 5.26 3.53
CA GLY A 52 -2.37 6.40 3.83
C GLY A 52 -1.23 6.66 2.83
N MET A 53 -1.04 5.80 1.83
CA MET A 53 0.04 5.93 0.83
C MET A 53 -0.45 6.33 -0.56
N ILE A 54 -1.73 6.06 -0.88
CA ILE A 54 -2.31 6.35 -2.20
C ILE A 54 -2.90 7.75 -2.19
N ASP A 55 -2.34 8.65 -3.00
CA ASP A 55 -2.93 9.96 -3.28
C ASP A 55 -3.96 9.93 -4.43
N HIS A 56 -4.60 11.07 -4.72
CA HIS A 56 -5.55 11.20 -5.82
C HIS A 56 -4.97 10.84 -7.19
N GLN A 57 -3.72 11.19 -7.46
CA GLN A 57 -3.09 10.94 -8.76
C GLN A 57 -2.83 9.45 -8.96
N ALA A 58 -2.29 8.77 -7.95
CA ALA A 58 -2.09 7.32 -7.95
C ALA A 58 -3.43 6.58 -8.06
N ALA A 59 -4.45 7.02 -7.30
CA ALA A 59 -5.79 6.47 -7.40
C ALA A 59 -6.37 6.62 -8.81
N PHE A 60 -6.26 7.81 -9.42
CA PHE A 60 -6.73 8.07 -10.78
C PHE A 60 -5.97 7.26 -11.82
N SER A 61 -4.63 7.23 -11.75
CA SER A 61 -3.80 6.44 -12.66
C SER A 61 -4.13 4.95 -12.64
N HIS A 62 -4.52 4.41 -11.47
CA HIS A 62 -4.81 2.99 -11.32
C HIS A 62 -6.27 2.60 -11.60
N HIS A 63 -7.24 3.40 -11.13
CA HIS A 63 -8.67 3.10 -11.21
C HIS A 63 -9.39 3.84 -12.33
N GLY A 64 -8.79 4.89 -12.89
CA GLY A 64 -9.44 5.81 -13.81
C GLY A 64 -10.43 6.74 -13.11
N SER A 65 -11.33 7.32 -13.90
CA SER A 65 -12.40 8.18 -13.40
C SER A 65 -13.37 7.41 -12.51
N ALA A 66 -13.69 7.97 -11.35
CA ALA A 66 -14.76 7.47 -10.50
C ALA A 66 -16.11 7.52 -11.24
N HIS A 67 -16.97 6.52 -10.98
CA HIS A 67 -18.33 6.52 -11.50
C HIS A 67 -19.16 7.61 -10.82
N ARG A 68 -18.92 7.84 -9.52
CA ARG A 68 -19.49 8.96 -8.76
C ARG A 68 -18.46 9.49 -7.77
N ARG A 69 -18.51 10.80 -7.51
CA ARG A 69 -17.80 11.45 -6.40
C ARG A 69 -18.82 11.96 -5.40
N LEU A 70 -18.52 11.83 -4.12
CA LEU A 70 -19.40 12.25 -3.03
C LEU A 70 -18.60 12.88 -1.89
N THR A 71 -19.27 13.72 -1.11
CA THR A 71 -18.74 14.21 0.16
C THR A 71 -19.40 13.42 1.28
N MET A 72 -18.59 12.77 2.11
CA MET A 72 -19.03 11.99 3.25
C MET A 72 -19.50 12.93 4.39
N PRO A 73 -20.33 12.46 5.34
CA PRO A 73 -20.81 13.29 6.46
C PRO A 73 -19.70 13.89 7.33
N ASN A 74 -18.52 13.27 7.35
CA ASN A 74 -17.33 13.77 8.05
C ASN A 74 -16.51 14.78 7.23
N GLY A 75 -16.99 15.20 6.06
CA GLY A 75 -16.32 16.12 5.14
C GLY A 75 -15.30 15.48 4.20
N ASN A 76 -15.02 14.18 4.34
CA ASN A 76 -14.07 13.48 3.48
C ASN A 76 -14.62 13.28 2.07
N GLU A 77 -13.74 13.31 1.07
CA GLU A 77 -14.11 12.97 -0.30
C GLU A 77 -14.19 11.45 -0.48
N GLY A 78 -15.21 10.99 -1.20
CA GLY A 78 -15.42 9.60 -1.58
C GLY A 78 -15.49 9.42 -3.10
N TRP A 79 -14.70 8.50 -3.64
CA TRP A 79 -14.75 8.10 -5.06
C TRP A 79 -15.35 6.71 -5.19
N VAL A 80 -16.52 6.60 -5.82
CA VAL A 80 -17.29 5.36 -5.96
C VAL A 80 -17.01 4.72 -7.32
N PHE A 81 -16.80 3.41 -7.30
CA PHE A 81 -16.56 2.57 -8.46
C PHE A 81 -17.50 1.37 -8.47
N ASN A 82 -17.98 1.01 -9.65
CA ASN A 82 -18.79 -0.20 -9.87
C ASN A 82 -17.87 -1.38 -10.21
N ILE A 83 -18.24 -2.58 -9.76
CA ILE A 83 -17.52 -3.82 -10.05
C ILE A 83 -18.36 -4.66 -11.02
N GLY A 84 -17.89 -4.76 -12.26
CA GLY A 84 -18.55 -5.50 -13.33
C GLY A 84 -19.58 -4.66 -14.10
N ASP A 85 -20.22 -5.30 -15.08
CA ASP A 85 -21.01 -4.61 -16.11
C ASP A 85 -22.45 -4.28 -15.68
N LYS A 86 -22.85 -4.77 -14.49
CA LYS A 86 -24.16 -4.48 -13.91
C LYS A 86 -23.98 -3.48 -12.76
N GLU A 87 -24.48 -2.29 -13.01
CA GLU A 87 -24.34 -1.07 -12.21
C GLU A 87 -24.80 -1.16 -10.73
N TRP A 88 -25.43 -2.27 -10.30
CA TRP A 88 -26.18 -2.34 -9.04
C TRP A 88 -25.88 -3.55 -8.14
N HIS A 89 -24.78 -4.27 -8.34
CA HIS A 89 -24.49 -5.43 -7.49
C HIS A 89 -23.33 -5.22 -6.53
N ARG A 90 -22.25 -4.59 -6.96
CA ARG A 90 -21.06 -4.45 -6.12
C ARG A 90 -20.36 -3.14 -6.41
N THR A 91 -20.09 -2.38 -5.36
CA THR A 91 -19.40 -1.09 -5.43
C THR A 91 -18.27 -1.06 -4.43
N TYR A 92 -17.20 -0.31 -4.73
CA TYR A 92 -16.24 0.09 -3.73
C TYR A 92 -16.03 1.60 -3.76
N THR A 93 -15.76 2.18 -2.59
CA THR A 93 -15.53 3.62 -2.41
C THR A 93 -14.15 3.84 -1.82
N LEU A 94 -13.32 4.65 -2.47
CA LEU A 94 -12.09 5.18 -1.89
C LEU A 94 -12.45 6.41 -1.06
N VAL A 95 -12.08 6.41 0.22
CA VAL A 95 -12.33 7.55 1.13
C VAL A 95 -11.01 8.27 1.38
N PHE A 96 -10.93 9.52 0.91
CA PHE A 96 -9.73 10.35 1.05
C PHE A 96 -9.78 11.11 2.38
N LYS A 97 -8.65 11.11 3.09
CA LYS A 97 -8.42 11.99 4.24
C LYS A 97 -8.22 13.43 3.76
N GLN A 98 -8.22 14.36 4.72
CA GLN A 98 -7.93 15.77 4.46
C GLN A 98 -6.53 16.00 3.85
N ASP A 99 -5.58 15.09 4.10
CA ASP A 99 -4.24 15.11 3.51
C ASP A 99 -4.19 14.62 2.04
N GLY A 100 -5.33 14.24 1.46
CA GLY A 100 -5.43 13.78 0.07
C GLY A 100 -5.07 12.31 -0.15
N THR A 101 -4.81 11.55 0.92
CA THR A 101 -4.50 10.11 0.81
C THR A 101 -5.71 9.23 1.15
N VAL A 102 -5.79 8.03 0.56
CA VAL A 102 -6.84 7.06 0.85
C VAL A 102 -6.72 6.57 2.30
N GLY A 103 -7.66 6.96 3.16
CA GLY A 103 -7.71 6.56 4.56
C GLY A 103 -8.57 5.32 4.83
N ASP A 104 -9.53 5.04 3.95
CA ASP A 104 -10.33 3.82 4.01
C ASP A 104 -10.81 3.43 2.59
N VAL A 105 -11.15 2.15 2.44
CA VAL A 105 -11.82 1.61 1.26
C VAL A 105 -13.05 0.85 1.72
N LEU A 106 -14.21 1.29 1.27
CA LEU A 106 -15.50 0.73 1.64
C LEU A 106 -16.02 -0.14 0.51
N TYR A 107 -16.18 -1.43 0.75
CA TYR A 107 -16.83 -2.34 -0.19
C TYR A 107 -18.29 -2.55 0.22
N HIS A 108 -19.19 -2.46 -0.74
CA HIS A 108 -20.61 -2.76 -0.56
C HIS A 108 -21.10 -3.71 -1.66
N ASP A 109 -21.70 -4.81 -1.24
CA ASP A 109 -22.51 -5.67 -2.09
C ASP A 109 -23.98 -5.28 -1.88
N HIS A 110 -24.65 -4.86 -2.96
CA HIS A 110 -26.04 -4.38 -2.99
C HIS A 110 -27.03 -5.51 -3.31
N SER A 111 -26.59 -6.76 -3.26
CA SER A 111 -27.49 -7.90 -3.44
C SER A 111 -28.55 -7.95 -2.34
N ARG A 112 -29.72 -8.51 -2.68
CA ARG A 112 -30.92 -8.62 -1.82
C ARG A 112 -30.69 -9.32 -0.47
N TYR A 113 -29.52 -9.94 -0.29
CA TYR A 113 -29.16 -10.72 0.89
C TYR A 113 -27.88 -10.21 1.57
N SER A 114 -27.31 -9.10 1.08
CA SER A 114 -26.10 -8.51 1.65
C SER A 114 -26.47 -7.39 2.61
N GLU A 115 -26.35 -7.66 3.91
CA GLU A 115 -26.53 -6.65 4.97
C GLU A 115 -25.22 -5.97 5.37
N THR A 116 -24.07 -6.36 4.80
CA THR A 116 -22.76 -6.01 5.35
C THR A 116 -21.85 -5.34 4.34
N GLY A 117 -21.53 -4.06 4.60
CA GLY A 117 -20.36 -3.40 4.03
C GLY A 117 -19.08 -3.86 4.72
N LEU A 118 -17.95 -3.82 4.00
CA LEU A 118 -16.62 -4.08 4.54
C LEU A 118 -15.76 -2.80 4.45
N SER A 119 -14.90 -2.59 5.44
CA SER A 119 -13.96 -1.47 5.51
C SER A 119 -12.53 -2.02 5.57
N ALA A 120 -11.64 -1.51 4.71
CA ALA A 120 -10.23 -1.83 4.76
C ALA A 120 -9.62 -1.40 6.11
N LEU A 121 -9.96 -0.20 6.58
CA LEU A 121 -9.47 0.32 7.85
C LEU A 121 -9.88 -0.57 9.03
N LEU A 122 -11.13 -1.03 9.06
CA LEU A 122 -11.60 -1.93 10.11
C LEU A 122 -10.93 -3.31 10.03
N LEU A 123 -10.77 -3.88 8.83
CA LEU A 123 -10.13 -5.18 8.64
C LEU A 123 -8.64 -5.13 9.03
N GLN A 124 -7.93 -4.07 8.64
CA GLN A 124 -6.50 -3.90 8.94
C GLN A 124 -6.25 -3.52 10.41
N SER A 125 -7.15 -2.77 11.05
CA SER A 125 -7.01 -2.41 12.48
C SER A 125 -7.21 -3.60 13.42
N LYS A 126 -8.07 -4.56 13.07
CA LYS A 126 -8.26 -5.80 13.84
C LYS A 126 -6.97 -6.62 13.98
N GLY A 127 -6.10 -6.62 12.97
CA GLY A 127 -4.77 -7.23 13.06
C GLY A 127 -3.86 -6.50 14.07
N ARG A 128 -3.89 -5.16 14.06
CA ARG A 128 -3.05 -4.32 14.93
C ARG A 128 -3.42 -4.38 16.42
N ILE A 129 -4.69 -4.58 16.75
CA ILE A 129 -5.14 -4.65 18.16
C ILE A 129 -4.69 -5.96 18.84
N VAL A 130 -4.42 -7.02 18.07
CA VAL A 130 -3.94 -8.30 18.62
C VAL A 130 -2.44 -8.26 18.97
N ASP A 131 -1.65 -7.41 18.31
CA ASP A 131 -0.21 -7.27 18.52
C ASP A 131 0.19 -6.18 19.55
N GLY A 132 -0.77 -5.46 20.13
CA GLY A 132 -0.52 -4.48 21.19
C GLY A 132 -0.41 -5.14 22.57
N PRO A 133 0.47 -4.67 23.48
CA PRO A 133 0.46 -5.14 24.85
C PRO A 133 -0.92 -4.87 25.46
N ARG A 134 -1.62 -5.94 25.87
CA ARG A 134 -2.80 -5.84 26.74
C ARG A 134 -2.35 -5.45 28.14
N THR A 135 -2.01 -4.18 28.33
CA THR A 135 -1.91 -3.56 29.65
C THR A 135 -2.97 -2.48 29.73
N ALA A 136 -4.22 -2.90 29.91
CA ALA A 136 -5.19 -2.03 30.56
C ALA A 136 -4.99 -2.22 32.07
N PRO A 137 -4.67 -1.17 32.85
CA PRO A 137 -4.84 -1.26 34.30
C PRO A 137 -6.33 -1.46 34.57
N GLY A 138 -6.67 -2.54 35.27
CA GLY A 138 -8.02 -2.73 35.78
C GLY A 138 -8.37 -1.60 36.75
N PRO A 139 -9.66 -1.26 36.92
CA PRO A 139 -10.06 -0.28 37.92
C PRO A 139 -9.75 -0.81 39.31
N ASP A 140 -9.03 0.01 40.08
CA ASP A 140 -8.73 -0.16 41.51
C ASP A 140 -10.02 -0.24 42.35
#